data_AF-L0RX41-F1
#
_entry.id   AF-L0RX41-F1
#
_cell.length_a   1.000
_cell.length_b   1.000
_cell.length_c   1.000
_cell.angle_alpha   90.00
_cell.angle_beta   90.00
_cell.angle_gamma   90.00
#
_symmetry.space_group_name_H-M   'P 1'
#
loop_
_entity.id
_entity.type
_entity.pdbx_description
1 polymer ?
#
loop_
_entity_poly.entity_id
_entity_poly.type
_entity_poly.pdbx_seq_one_letter_code
_entity_poly.pdbx_strand_id
1 'polypeptide(L)'
;MNGSNQPILFYSDVEFQKDKTVYYPNQNVNYKLHDGYKLNVEYLRVRDWRDWDIVDSAYSRTALVDGNTWFGTLGFLGKVNDDPNDATFYVLTNRHVEGSPNEFSGMLDSNLLQEKGNKVFTLAPDRIENSLERYYNVRTSGELNLGRGRRALTIKLLWSGVEQISKDGSIKNRGQDLTLFVVDLNRKLSEARAAGNMQIAWKIEHLMKKGNVNIDISYKKGGTMSVPNIREISALGWPGTLYAGSINRRPVSLGDDGNQSRVVVGVPYFNPYSQIFVGGGASGSGMYIGGDNYIATWTAGASNNTRKASQGYAYDNRNFNFFGVNWDNENPLKLKNYHSIASQIMRANLRFPEKYDLPWFFKEINE
;
A
#
# COMPACT_ATOMS: atom_id res chain seq x y z
N MET A 1 -35.19 10.12 -6.81
CA MET A 1 -35.06 11.39 -7.54
C MET A 1 -33.59 11.65 -7.77
N ASN A 2 -33.16 11.65 -9.03
CA ASN A 2 -31.76 11.84 -9.43
C ASN A 2 -31.42 13.34 -9.39
N GLY A 3 -30.49 13.74 -8.52
CA GLY A 3 -30.04 15.13 -8.41
C GLY A 3 -29.00 15.47 -9.48
N SER A 4 -29.17 16.61 -10.13
CA SER A 4 -28.16 17.28 -10.96
C SER A 4 -26.83 17.36 -10.19
N ASN A 5 -25.68 17.18 -10.86
CA ASN A 5 -24.31 17.09 -10.28
C ASN A 5 -23.88 15.74 -9.66
N GLN A 6 -24.52 14.62 -10.00
CA GLN A 6 -23.93 13.31 -9.72
C GLN A 6 -22.97 12.90 -10.85
N PRO A 7 -21.76 12.40 -10.55
CA PRO A 7 -20.84 11.93 -11.58
C PRO A 7 -21.47 10.76 -12.34
N ILE A 8 -21.41 10.83 -13.66
CA ILE A 8 -21.81 9.72 -14.52
C ILE A 8 -20.78 8.61 -14.30
N LEU A 9 -21.17 7.54 -13.60
CA LEU A 9 -20.32 6.37 -13.42
C LEU A 9 -20.36 5.54 -14.69
N PHE A 10 -19.39 5.75 -15.58
CA PHE A 10 -19.20 4.92 -16.76
C PHE A 10 -18.84 3.50 -16.34
N TYR A 11 -19.64 2.53 -16.76
CA TYR A 11 -19.38 1.11 -16.55
C TYR A 11 -18.88 0.52 -17.86
N SER A 12 -17.72 -0.13 -17.81
CA SER A 12 -17.36 -1.13 -18.82
C SER A 12 -17.25 -2.47 -18.14
N ASP A 13 -17.51 -3.53 -18.90
CA ASP A 13 -17.37 -4.90 -18.45
C ASP A 13 -15.97 -5.19 -17.91
N VAL A 14 -15.88 -6.00 -16.85
CA VAL A 14 -14.61 -6.29 -16.17
C VAL A 14 -13.66 -7.09 -17.07
N GLU A 15 -14.14 -7.98 -17.93
CA GLU A 15 -13.29 -8.75 -18.84
C GLU A 15 -12.70 -7.84 -19.92
N PHE A 16 -13.48 -6.89 -20.42
CA PHE A 16 -12.95 -5.81 -21.25
C PHE A 16 -11.86 -5.01 -20.52
N GLN A 17 -12.06 -4.69 -19.23
CA GLN A 17 -11.06 -3.95 -18.44
C GLN A 17 -9.78 -4.77 -18.21
N LYS A 18 -9.88 -6.09 -18.08
CA LYS A 18 -8.72 -7.00 -17.92
C LYS A 18 -7.93 -7.23 -19.20
N ASP A 19 -8.57 -7.13 -20.38
CA ASP A 19 -7.92 -7.47 -21.65
C ASP A 19 -6.78 -6.51 -22.01
N LYS A 20 -5.54 -6.99 -21.97
CA LYS A 20 -4.32 -6.23 -22.32
C LYS A 20 -3.84 -6.51 -23.74
N THR A 21 -4.50 -7.41 -24.47
CA THR A 21 -4.06 -7.89 -25.79
C THR A 21 -4.48 -6.94 -26.92
N VAL A 22 -5.52 -6.15 -26.70
CA VAL A 22 -6.05 -5.22 -27.71
C VAL A 22 -5.59 -3.79 -27.43
N TYR A 23 -4.95 -3.17 -28.43
CA TYR A 23 -4.68 -1.74 -28.42
C TYR A 23 -5.90 -0.96 -28.91
N TYR A 24 -6.44 -0.08 -28.06
CA TYR A 24 -7.58 0.78 -28.41
C TYR A 24 -7.09 2.18 -28.81
N PRO A 25 -6.98 2.53 -30.11
CA PRO A 25 -6.37 3.79 -30.56
C PRO A 25 -7.17 5.07 -30.23
N ASN A 26 -8.44 4.96 -29.79
CA ASN A 26 -9.27 6.10 -29.36
C ASN A 26 -8.82 6.75 -28.04
N GLN A 27 -7.58 6.56 -27.61
CA GLN A 27 -7.04 6.95 -26.31
C GLN A 27 -6.75 8.45 -26.14
N ASN A 28 -6.73 9.23 -27.24
CA ASN A 28 -6.45 10.68 -27.27
C ASN A 28 -7.68 11.57 -27.54
N VAL A 29 -8.89 11.02 -27.54
CA VAL A 29 -10.12 11.79 -27.85
C VAL A 29 -10.94 11.99 -26.58
N ASN A 30 -11.26 13.24 -26.25
CA ASN A 30 -11.93 13.62 -24.99
C ASN A 30 -13.38 13.10 -24.85
N TYR A 31 -13.98 12.42 -25.84
CA TYR A 31 -15.43 12.22 -25.89
C TYR A 31 -15.98 10.99 -26.65
N LYS A 32 -15.33 9.81 -26.67
CA LYS A 32 -16.05 8.57 -27.05
C LYS A 32 -16.41 7.76 -25.81
N LEU A 33 -17.69 7.83 -25.43
CA LEU A 33 -18.21 7.49 -24.09
C LEU A 33 -18.82 6.07 -23.99
N HIS A 34 -18.81 5.26 -25.07
CA HIS A 34 -19.45 3.94 -25.08
C HIS A 34 -18.62 2.96 -25.92
N ASP A 35 -18.45 1.76 -25.38
CA ASP A 35 -17.77 0.56 -25.92
C ASP A 35 -16.36 0.76 -26.51
N GLY A 36 -15.36 0.16 -25.86
CA GLY A 36 -14.00 0.11 -26.40
C GLY A 36 -13.02 1.16 -25.86
N TYR A 37 -13.27 1.78 -24.69
CA TYR A 37 -12.34 2.75 -24.09
C TYR A 37 -12.03 2.44 -22.62
N LYS A 38 -10.73 2.44 -22.28
CA LYS A 38 -10.25 2.35 -20.89
C LYS A 38 -9.85 3.73 -20.39
N LEU A 39 -10.50 4.22 -19.33
CA LEU A 39 -10.14 5.49 -18.70
C LEU A 39 -8.68 5.47 -18.22
N ASN A 40 -8.02 6.64 -18.27
CA ASN A 40 -6.68 6.83 -17.69
C ASN A 40 -6.65 6.46 -16.21
N VAL A 41 -7.72 6.82 -15.49
CA VAL A 41 -7.92 6.47 -14.11
C VAL A 41 -9.36 6.04 -13.93
N GLU A 42 -9.56 4.92 -13.24
CA GLU A 42 -10.85 4.30 -13.00
C GLU A 42 -11.09 4.19 -11.50
N TYR A 43 -12.33 4.35 -11.04
CA TYR A 43 -12.67 4.03 -9.66
C TYR A 43 -12.56 2.52 -9.42
N LEU A 44 -11.95 2.14 -8.30
CA LEU A 44 -11.78 0.74 -7.95
C LEU A 44 -13.11 0.18 -7.41
N ARG A 45 -13.87 -0.48 -8.29
CA ARG A 45 -15.18 -1.09 -7.97
C ARG A 45 -14.99 -2.40 -7.18
N VAL A 46 -14.64 -2.30 -5.91
CA VAL A 46 -14.30 -3.44 -5.03
C VAL A 46 -15.33 -4.56 -5.04
N ARG A 47 -16.62 -4.23 -5.09
CA ARG A 47 -17.69 -5.23 -5.07
C ARG A 47 -17.76 -6.03 -6.36
N ASP A 48 -17.55 -5.37 -7.50
CA ASP A 48 -17.74 -5.96 -8.83
C ASP A 48 -16.46 -6.57 -9.39
N TRP A 49 -15.30 -6.03 -9.00
CA TRP A 49 -14.01 -6.38 -9.59
C TRP A 49 -13.05 -7.08 -8.61
N ARG A 50 -13.56 -7.57 -7.47
CA ARG A 50 -12.72 -8.15 -6.40
C ARG A 50 -11.79 -9.26 -6.89
N ASP A 51 -12.26 -10.07 -7.83
CA ASP A 51 -11.49 -11.21 -8.37
C ASP A 51 -10.39 -10.78 -9.36
N TRP A 52 -10.35 -9.51 -9.73
CA TRP A 52 -9.24 -8.96 -10.48
C TRP A 52 -8.04 -8.77 -9.54
N ASP A 53 -6.93 -9.46 -9.81
CA ASP A 53 -5.70 -9.47 -9.01
C ASP A 53 -5.24 -8.09 -8.51
N ILE A 54 -5.30 -7.07 -9.38
CA ILE A 54 -4.89 -5.71 -9.02
C ILE A 54 -5.87 -5.06 -8.03
N VAL A 55 -7.16 -5.35 -8.14
CA VAL A 55 -8.20 -4.88 -7.22
C VAL A 55 -8.07 -5.57 -5.87
N ASP A 56 -7.91 -6.89 -5.86
CA ASP A 56 -7.72 -7.68 -4.65
C ASP A 56 -6.47 -7.22 -3.87
N SER A 57 -5.36 -6.94 -4.56
CA SER A 57 -4.12 -6.50 -3.93
C SER A 57 -4.32 -5.19 -3.14
N ALA A 58 -4.92 -4.17 -3.76
CA ALA A 58 -5.21 -2.92 -3.05
C ALA A 58 -6.29 -3.08 -1.96
N TYR A 59 -7.32 -3.88 -2.21
CA TYR A 59 -8.45 -4.06 -1.28
C TYR A 59 -8.10 -4.89 -0.04
N SER A 60 -7.48 -6.04 -0.23
CA SER A 60 -7.16 -6.98 0.87
C SER A 60 -6.08 -6.41 1.78
N ARG A 61 -5.09 -5.71 1.22
CA ARG A 61 -3.88 -5.26 1.93
C ARG A 61 -4.01 -3.92 2.61
N THR A 62 -5.17 -3.27 2.62
CA THR A 62 -5.27 -1.89 3.08
C THR A 62 -6.19 -1.72 4.29
N ALA A 63 -5.78 -0.89 5.24
CA ALA A 63 -6.61 -0.47 6.37
C ALA A 63 -6.43 1.02 6.68
N LEU A 64 -7.49 1.63 7.21
CA LEU A 64 -7.46 2.97 7.81
C LEU A 64 -6.72 2.91 9.14
N VAL A 65 -5.92 3.91 9.43
CA VAL A 65 -5.36 4.21 10.76
C VAL A 65 -6.11 5.40 11.34
N ASP A 66 -6.76 5.21 12.49
CA ASP A 66 -7.47 6.28 13.22
C ASP A 66 -6.65 6.70 14.45
N GLY A 67 -6.01 7.87 14.33
CA GLY A 67 -5.29 8.53 15.42
C GLY A 67 -6.14 9.49 16.24
N ASN A 68 -7.47 9.39 16.15
CA ASN A 68 -8.49 10.26 16.74
C ASN A 68 -8.53 11.69 16.16
N THR A 69 -7.42 12.43 16.22
CA THR A 69 -7.28 13.79 15.67
C THR A 69 -6.59 13.83 14.32
N TRP A 70 -5.98 12.72 13.91
CA TRP A 70 -5.37 12.53 12.60
C TRP A 70 -5.76 11.16 12.04
N PHE A 71 -5.63 11.00 10.73
CA PHE A 71 -5.93 9.76 10.03
C PHE A 71 -4.89 9.49 8.94
N GLY A 72 -4.67 8.22 8.67
CA GLY A 72 -3.81 7.75 7.60
C GLY A 72 -4.26 6.39 7.12
N THR A 73 -3.47 5.78 6.26
CA THR A 73 -3.69 4.45 5.72
C THR A 73 -2.46 3.59 6.00
N LEU A 74 -2.61 2.27 6.00
CA LEU A 74 -1.51 1.32 6.06
C LEU A 74 -1.68 0.22 5.01
N GLY A 75 -0.57 -0.43 4.68
CA GLY A 75 -0.49 -1.56 3.74
C GLY A 75 0.11 -2.79 4.39
N PHE A 76 -0.58 -3.93 4.34
CA PHE A 76 -0.06 -5.25 4.73
C PHE A 76 0.88 -5.77 3.64
N LEU A 77 2.15 -5.99 3.99
CA LEU A 77 3.15 -6.52 3.07
C LEU A 77 3.15 -8.05 3.06
N GLY A 78 2.97 -8.70 4.20
CA GLY A 78 3.10 -10.15 4.28
C GLY A 78 3.11 -10.64 5.70
N LYS A 79 3.17 -11.96 5.86
CA LYS A 79 3.32 -12.62 7.15
C LYS A 79 4.74 -12.49 7.65
N VAL A 80 4.89 -12.57 8.97
CA VAL A 80 6.22 -12.59 9.59
C VAL A 80 6.89 -13.96 9.55
N ASN A 81 6.11 -15.01 9.31
CA ASN A 81 6.55 -16.39 9.15
C ASN A 81 5.63 -17.19 8.23
N ASP A 82 6.04 -18.41 7.91
CA ASP A 82 5.36 -19.35 7.03
C ASP A 82 4.30 -20.24 7.73
N ASP A 83 4.07 -20.13 9.05
CA ASP A 83 3.03 -20.92 9.75
C ASP A 83 1.65 -20.51 9.23
N PRO A 84 0.90 -21.36 8.49
CA PRO A 84 -0.36 -20.99 7.88
C PRO A 84 -1.44 -20.54 8.88
N ASN A 85 -1.30 -20.84 10.18
CA ASN A 85 -2.25 -20.48 11.23
C ASN A 85 -1.90 -19.18 11.97
N ASP A 86 -0.70 -18.63 11.79
CA ASP A 86 -0.31 -17.37 12.40
C ASP A 86 -0.85 -16.16 11.61
N ALA A 87 -1.63 -15.30 12.26
CA ALA A 87 -2.14 -14.05 11.71
C ALA A 87 -1.27 -12.84 12.11
N THR A 88 0.05 -13.00 12.12
CA THR A 88 1.02 -11.92 12.41
C THR A 88 1.65 -11.40 11.12
N PHE A 89 1.57 -10.08 10.92
CA PHE A 89 1.90 -9.45 9.64
C PHE A 89 2.90 -8.30 9.77
N TYR A 90 3.75 -8.16 8.75
CA TYR A 90 4.47 -6.94 8.43
C TYR A 90 3.54 -5.92 7.78
N VAL A 91 3.54 -4.70 8.33
CA VAL A 91 2.68 -3.61 7.90
C VAL A 91 3.51 -2.35 7.69
N LEU A 92 3.29 -1.71 6.56
CA LEU A 92 3.97 -0.50 6.15
C LEU A 92 3.01 0.69 6.15
N THR A 93 3.48 1.84 6.60
CA THR A 93 2.80 3.14 6.44
C THR A 93 3.85 4.25 6.34
N ASN A 94 3.42 5.51 6.28
CA ASN A 94 4.35 6.63 6.33
C ASN A 94 4.83 6.91 7.75
N ARG A 95 6.04 7.46 7.85
CA ARG A 95 6.65 7.86 9.12
C ARG A 95 5.83 8.93 9.81
N HIS A 96 5.26 9.88 9.06
CA HIS A 96 4.40 10.92 9.63
C HIS A 96 3.03 10.42 10.10
N VAL A 97 2.61 9.23 9.66
CA VAL A 97 1.34 8.61 10.08
C VAL A 97 1.55 7.91 11.42
N GLU A 98 2.47 6.96 11.51
CA GLU A 98 2.67 6.18 12.74
C GLU A 98 3.52 6.91 13.79
N GLY A 99 4.42 7.78 13.35
CA GLY A 99 5.48 8.34 14.18
C GLY A 99 6.57 7.30 14.45
N SER A 100 7.83 7.72 14.45
CA SER A 100 8.97 6.84 14.74
C SER A 100 10.12 7.64 15.36
N PRO A 101 11.14 6.96 15.93
CA PRO A 101 12.35 7.63 16.38
C PRO A 101 12.97 8.53 15.29
N ASN A 102 13.73 9.54 15.73
CA ASN A 102 14.46 10.42 14.81
C ASN A 102 15.79 9.80 14.34
N GLU A 103 16.32 8.84 15.09
CA GLU A 103 17.60 8.18 14.86
C GLU A 103 17.39 6.66 14.75
N PHE A 104 18.24 5.99 13.98
CA PHE A 104 18.13 4.55 13.74
C PHE A 104 18.44 3.73 15.00
N SER A 105 19.28 4.26 15.89
CA SER A 105 19.58 3.72 17.23
C SER A 105 18.32 3.45 18.07
N GLY A 106 17.25 4.22 17.86
CA GLY A 106 15.95 4.04 18.50
C GLY A 106 15.19 2.78 18.06
N MET A 107 15.76 1.95 17.18
CA MET A 107 15.20 0.68 16.70
C MET A 107 16.20 -0.48 16.81
N LEU A 108 17.32 -0.28 17.51
CA LEU A 108 18.34 -1.30 17.72
C LEU A 108 18.27 -1.89 19.14
N ASP A 109 18.89 -3.04 19.30
CA ASP A 109 19.15 -3.69 20.60
C ASP A 109 17.88 -3.81 21.48
N SER A 110 17.86 -3.15 22.64
CA SER A 110 16.72 -3.16 23.55
C SER A 110 15.47 -2.47 22.97
N ASN A 111 15.63 -1.58 21.99
CA ASN A 111 14.53 -0.88 21.30
C ASN A 111 14.00 -1.63 20.07
N LEU A 112 14.67 -2.69 19.62
CA LEU A 112 14.17 -3.53 18.52
C LEU A 112 12.81 -4.12 18.92
N LEU A 113 11.80 -3.98 18.03
CA LEU A 113 10.43 -4.45 18.24
C LEU A 113 9.73 -3.78 19.43
N GLN A 114 10.05 -2.51 19.72
CA GLN A 114 9.38 -1.74 20.76
C GLN A 114 7.86 -1.70 20.55
N GLU A 115 7.12 -2.03 21.61
CA GLU A 115 5.66 -2.05 21.58
C GLU A 115 5.05 -0.64 21.64
N LYS A 116 4.05 -0.41 20.79
CA LYS A 116 3.19 0.78 20.81
C LYS A 116 1.73 0.36 20.85
N GLY A 117 1.07 0.68 21.96
CA GLY A 117 -0.34 0.37 22.18
C GLY A 117 -1.32 1.40 21.58
N ASN A 118 -2.60 1.23 21.92
CA ASN A 118 -3.68 2.14 21.56
C ASN A 118 -3.88 2.35 20.05
N LYS A 119 -3.58 1.32 19.25
CA LYS A 119 -3.74 1.37 17.79
C LYS A 119 -5.15 0.99 17.37
N VAL A 120 -5.70 1.78 16.46
CA VAL A 120 -7.05 1.61 15.90
C VAL A 120 -6.92 1.50 14.40
N PHE A 121 -7.19 0.30 13.88
CA PHE A 121 -7.21 0.04 12.45
C PHE A 121 -8.62 -0.35 12.01
N THR A 122 -9.03 0.07 10.82
CA THR A 122 -10.29 -0.37 10.19
C THR A 122 -9.99 -0.92 8.81
N LEU A 123 -10.31 -2.20 8.58
CA LEU A 123 -10.06 -2.85 7.29
C LEU A 123 -10.90 -2.20 6.17
N ALA A 124 -10.39 -2.24 4.95
CA ALA A 124 -11.10 -1.71 3.78
C ALA A 124 -12.47 -2.40 3.60
N PRO A 125 -13.57 -1.64 3.55
CA PRO A 125 -14.91 -2.18 3.30
C PRO A 125 -15.16 -2.44 1.83
N ASP A 126 -16.11 -3.34 1.54
CA ASP A 126 -16.62 -3.52 0.19
C ASP A 126 -17.83 -2.62 -0.14
N ARG A 127 -18.26 -1.81 0.82
CA ARG A 127 -19.34 -0.84 0.69
C ARG A 127 -18.87 0.51 1.21
N ILE A 128 -19.42 1.57 0.62
CA ILE A 128 -19.17 2.95 1.04
C ILE A 128 -20.48 3.62 1.45
N GLU A 129 -20.38 4.48 2.46
CA GLU A 129 -21.45 5.39 2.82
C GLU A 129 -21.91 6.16 1.58
N ASN A 130 -23.23 6.21 1.38
CA ASN A 130 -23.83 7.04 0.34
C ASN A 130 -25.22 7.49 0.80
N SER A 131 -25.89 8.32 0.00
CA SER A 131 -27.21 8.87 0.36
C SER A 131 -28.31 7.83 0.52
N LEU A 132 -28.14 6.62 -0.02
CA LEU A 132 -29.00 5.45 0.14
C LEU A 132 -28.58 4.59 1.35
N GLU A 133 -27.28 4.39 1.55
CA GLU A 133 -26.69 3.57 2.62
C GLU A 133 -26.00 4.47 3.67
N ARG A 134 -26.81 5.18 4.48
CA ARG A 134 -26.35 6.24 5.40
C ARG A 134 -25.70 5.74 6.70
N TYR A 135 -25.71 4.44 6.95
CA TYR A 135 -25.25 3.86 8.22
C TYR A 135 -23.82 3.29 8.15
N TYR A 136 -23.16 3.38 7.00
CA TYR A 136 -21.85 2.75 6.77
C TYR A 136 -20.68 3.74 6.90
N ASN A 137 -20.62 4.47 8.00
CA ASN A 137 -19.48 5.33 8.25
C ASN A 137 -18.28 4.49 8.70
N VAL A 138 -17.20 4.45 7.91
CA VAL A 138 -16.01 3.62 8.20
C VAL A 138 -15.38 3.92 9.57
N ARG A 139 -15.52 5.15 10.08
CA ARG A 139 -14.96 5.55 11.37
C ARG A 139 -15.84 5.14 12.55
N THR A 140 -17.16 5.24 12.42
CA THR A 140 -18.09 5.09 13.55
C THR A 140 -18.90 3.80 13.53
N SER A 141 -19.10 3.17 12.37
CA SER A 141 -19.87 1.91 12.25
C SER A 141 -19.23 0.76 13.03
N GLY A 142 -17.90 0.75 13.16
CA GLY A 142 -17.16 -0.27 13.90
C GLY A 142 -17.14 -1.66 13.27
N GLU A 143 -17.82 -1.86 12.13
CA GLU A 143 -18.06 -3.19 11.53
C GLU A 143 -16.77 -3.91 11.12
N LEU A 144 -15.79 -3.15 10.61
CA LEU A 144 -14.48 -3.63 10.20
C LEU A 144 -13.34 -3.12 11.09
N ASN A 145 -13.69 -2.59 12.26
CA ASN A 145 -12.73 -2.03 13.19
C ASN A 145 -12.02 -3.13 13.97
N LEU A 146 -10.69 -3.12 13.93
CA LEU A 146 -9.83 -4.09 14.62
C LEU A 146 -9.45 -3.66 16.04
N GLY A 147 -9.83 -2.48 16.49
CA GLY A 147 -9.52 -2.08 17.87
C GLY A 147 -10.09 -0.73 18.26
N ARG A 148 -10.91 -0.69 19.31
CA ARG A 148 -11.35 0.55 19.95
C ARG A 148 -11.46 0.35 21.46
N GLY A 149 -11.05 1.36 22.24
CA GLY A 149 -11.05 1.28 23.70
C GLY A 149 -10.19 0.12 24.21
N ARG A 150 -10.74 -0.71 25.11
CA ARG A 150 -10.06 -1.89 25.70
C ARG A 150 -9.63 -2.96 24.68
N ARG A 151 -10.07 -2.84 23.42
CA ARG A 151 -9.74 -3.76 22.33
C ARG A 151 -8.67 -3.22 21.39
N ALA A 152 -8.07 -2.06 21.68
CA ALA A 152 -7.03 -1.47 20.84
C ALA A 152 -5.86 -2.45 20.60
N LEU A 153 -5.23 -2.30 19.44
CA LEU A 153 -4.10 -3.11 19.03
C LEU A 153 -2.80 -2.59 19.64
N THR A 154 -1.84 -3.51 19.77
CA THR A 154 -0.44 -3.20 20.01
C THR A 154 0.33 -3.58 18.75
N ILE A 155 1.22 -2.70 18.31
CA ILE A 155 2.16 -2.98 17.23
C ILE A 155 3.59 -3.04 17.78
N LYS A 156 4.49 -3.70 17.06
CA LYS A 156 5.92 -3.72 17.36
C LYS A 156 6.68 -2.99 16.27
N LEU A 157 7.30 -1.86 16.60
CA LEU A 157 8.05 -1.06 15.64
C LEU A 157 9.31 -1.82 15.20
N LEU A 158 9.48 -2.04 13.91
CA LEU A 158 10.60 -2.81 13.37
C LEU A 158 11.60 -1.95 12.60
N TRP A 159 11.11 -1.01 11.79
CA TRP A 159 11.97 -0.18 10.96
C TRP A 159 11.32 1.16 10.65
N SER A 160 12.14 2.18 10.43
CA SER A 160 11.73 3.48 9.92
C SER A 160 12.80 4.01 8.99
N GLY A 161 12.40 4.77 7.98
CA GLY A 161 13.28 5.35 6.98
C GLY A 161 14.11 6.51 7.52
N VAL A 162 14.84 6.32 8.61
CA VAL A 162 15.80 7.28 9.17
C VAL A 162 17.21 6.78 8.88
N GLU A 163 18.14 7.73 8.69
CA GLU A 163 19.57 7.48 8.51
C GLU A 163 19.90 6.43 7.43
N GLN A 164 19.16 6.43 6.33
CA GLN A 164 19.34 5.42 5.29
C GLN A 164 20.67 5.61 4.57
N ILE A 165 21.29 4.48 4.25
CA ILE A 165 22.61 4.41 3.64
C ILE A 165 22.46 4.14 2.14
N SER A 166 23.21 4.85 1.31
CA SER A 166 23.20 4.63 -0.14
C SER A 166 23.83 3.29 -0.53
N LYS A 167 23.54 2.81 -1.73
CA LYS A 167 24.03 1.53 -2.27
C LYS A 167 25.56 1.43 -2.29
N ASP A 168 26.25 2.56 -2.49
CA ASP A 168 27.71 2.68 -2.46
C ASP A 168 28.28 2.98 -1.05
N GLY A 169 27.43 3.28 -0.07
CA GLY A 169 27.81 3.64 1.30
C GLY A 169 28.29 5.08 1.51
N SER A 170 28.23 5.94 0.49
CA SER A 170 28.72 7.33 0.56
C SER A 170 27.80 8.27 1.34
N ILE A 171 26.48 8.08 1.26
CA ILE A 171 25.46 8.83 1.99
C ILE A 171 24.93 7.96 3.13
N LYS A 172 24.77 8.51 4.34
CA LYS A 172 24.38 7.76 5.55
C LYS A 172 23.26 8.39 6.38
N ASN A 173 22.66 9.46 5.91
CA ASN A 173 21.69 10.27 6.66
C ASN A 173 20.40 10.53 5.87
N ARG A 174 20.06 9.66 4.91
CA ARG A 174 18.87 9.88 4.07
C ARG A 174 17.60 9.54 4.83
N GLY A 175 16.67 10.49 4.87
CA GLY A 175 15.30 10.25 5.33
C GLY A 175 14.40 9.68 4.22
N GLN A 176 13.49 8.80 4.61
CA GLN A 176 12.43 8.23 3.79
C GLN A 176 11.17 8.15 4.65
N ASP A 177 10.06 8.68 4.14
CA ASP A 177 8.80 8.76 4.87
C ASP A 177 8.06 7.42 4.87
N LEU A 178 8.68 6.39 5.45
CA LEU A 178 8.16 5.04 5.57
C LEU A 178 8.49 4.49 6.95
N THR A 179 7.59 3.66 7.48
CA THR A 179 7.77 2.96 8.75
C THR A 179 7.11 1.61 8.64
N LEU A 180 7.85 0.58 9.07
CA LEU A 180 7.43 -0.81 9.10
C LEU A 180 7.25 -1.24 10.55
N PHE A 181 6.13 -1.91 10.83
CA PHE A 181 5.86 -2.51 12.12
C PHE A 181 5.20 -3.87 11.94
N VAL A 182 5.18 -4.63 13.03
CA VAL A 182 4.52 -5.93 13.11
C VAL A 182 3.22 -5.77 13.87
N VAL A 183 2.16 -6.42 13.39
CA VAL A 183 0.86 -6.50 14.08
C VAL A 183 0.43 -7.96 14.19
N ASP A 184 0.02 -8.37 15.38
CA ASP A 184 -0.57 -9.69 15.64
C ASP A 184 -2.10 -9.56 15.64
N LEU A 185 -2.75 -10.26 14.71
CA LEU A 185 -4.21 -10.29 14.55
C LEU A 185 -4.84 -11.61 15.01
N ASN A 186 -4.10 -12.55 15.61
CA ASN A 186 -4.62 -13.86 16.03
C ASN A 186 -5.78 -13.73 17.01
N ARG A 187 -5.62 -12.85 18.01
CA ARG A 187 -6.69 -12.53 18.97
C ARG A 187 -7.90 -11.94 18.26
N LYS A 188 -7.69 -11.10 17.24
CA LYS A 188 -8.78 -10.47 16.48
C LYS A 188 -9.55 -11.43 15.62
N LEU A 189 -8.85 -12.36 14.98
CA LEU A 189 -9.47 -13.44 14.24
C LEU A 189 -10.35 -14.30 15.16
N SER A 190 -9.82 -14.67 16.34
CA SER A 190 -10.56 -15.45 17.32
C SER A 190 -11.80 -14.71 17.86
N GLU A 191 -11.65 -13.43 18.20
CA GLU A 191 -12.75 -12.55 18.61
C GLU A 191 -13.83 -12.42 17.51
N ALA A 192 -13.42 -12.23 16.26
CA ALA A 192 -14.33 -12.10 15.13
C ALA A 192 -15.14 -13.37 14.88
N ARG A 193 -14.48 -14.55 14.91
CA ARG A 193 -15.16 -15.85 14.81
C ARG A 193 -16.16 -16.06 15.94
N ALA A 194 -15.76 -15.79 17.19
CA ALA A 194 -16.63 -15.94 18.35
C ALA A 194 -17.84 -15.00 18.33
N ALA A 195 -17.67 -13.78 17.80
CA ALA A 195 -18.74 -12.80 17.67
C ALA A 195 -19.60 -12.97 16.40
N GLY A 196 -19.28 -13.93 15.52
CA GLY A 196 -19.95 -14.09 14.24
C GLY A 196 -19.66 -12.99 13.20
N ASN A 197 -18.63 -12.16 13.41
CA ASN A 197 -18.21 -11.13 12.46
C ASN A 197 -17.38 -11.76 11.33
N MET A 198 -18.08 -12.38 10.38
CA MET A 198 -17.44 -13.15 9.31
C MET A 198 -16.71 -12.27 8.29
N GLN A 199 -16.99 -10.96 8.22
CA GLN A 199 -16.26 -10.08 7.30
C GLN A 199 -14.83 -9.82 7.78
N ILE A 200 -14.63 -9.57 9.08
CA ILE A 200 -13.29 -9.46 9.67
C ILE A 200 -12.56 -10.80 9.59
N ALA A 201 -13.23 -11.90 9.95
CA ALA A 201 -12.63 -13.23 9.89
C ALA A 201 -12.17 -13.57 8.47
N TRP A 202 -13.04 -13.39 7.48
CA TRP A 202 -12.72 -13.60 6.06
C TRP A 202 -11.55 -12.73 5.60
N LYS A 203 -11.50 -11.45 5.96
CA LYS A 203 -10.40 -10.55 5.57
C LYS A 203 -9.05 -11.00 6.12
N ILE A 204 -9.00 -11.36 7.41
CA ILE A 204 -7.75 -11.82 8.04
C ILE A 204 -7.32 -13.16 7.43
N GLU A 205 -8.24 -14.11 7.28
CA GLU A 205 -7.96 -15.41 6.66
C GLU A 205 -7.55 -15.28 5.19
N HIS A 206 -8.15 -14.35 4.46
CA HIS A 206 -7.76 -14.04 3.09
C HIS A 206 -6.34 -13.48 3.03
N LEU A 207 -5.98 -12.55 3.92
CA LEU A 207 -4.59 -12.08 4.06
C LEU A 207 -3.61 -13.20 4.41
N MET A 208 -4.00 -14.14 5.29
CA MET A 208 -3.17 -15.30 5.62
C MET A 208 -2.92 -16.20 4.42
N LYS A 209 -3.92 -16.39 3.54
CA LYS A 209 -3.85 -17.24 2.35
C LYS A 209 -3.19 -16.56 1.14
N LYS A 210 -3.31 -15.24 1.02
CA LYS A 210 -2.84 -14.46 -0.13
C LYS A 210 -1.32 -14.45 -0.28
N GLY A 211 -0.59 -14.72 0.81
CA GLY A 211 0.87 -14.71 0.81
C GLY A 211 1.48 -13.30 0.86
N ASN A 212 2.79 -13.22 0.71
CA ASN A 212 3.54 -11.97 0.80
C ASN A 212 3.46 -11.19 -0.54
N VAL A 213 3.55 -9.86 -0.48
CA VAL A 213 3.65 -9.04 -1.70
C VAL A 213 4.92 -9.40 -2.47
N ASN A 214 4.84 -9.27 -3.79
CA ASN A 214 6.02 -9.40 -4.63
C ASN A 214 6.84 -8.10 -4.59
N ILE A 215 8.15 -8.24 -4.39
CA ILE A 215 9.14 -7.16 -4.36
C ILE A 215 10.13 -7.41 -5.51
N ASP A 216 9.64 -7.23 -6.74
CA ASP A 216 10.37 -7.60 -7.98
C ASP A 216 10.65 -6.42 -8.92
N ILE A 217 10.29 -5.21 -8.50
CA ILE A 217 10.41 -3.99 -9.30
C ILE A 217 11.53 -3.11 -8.74
N SER A 218 12.74 -3.32 -9.25
CA SER A 218 13.85 -2.39 -9.00
C SER A 218 13.65 -1.07 -9.74
N TYR A 219 14.42 -0.04 -9.37
CA TYR A 219 14.43 1.24 -10.08
C TYR A 219 14.71 1.09 -11.59
N LYS A 220 15.49 0.08 -12.00
CA LYS A 220 15.80 -0.24 -13.41
C LYS A 220 14.55 -0.71 -14.16
N LYS A 221 13.69 -1.51 -13.50
CA LYS A 221 12.42 -2.03 -14.06
C LYS A 221 11.24 -1.05 -13.86
N GLY A 222 11.33 -0.17 -12.88
CA GLY A 222 10.36 0.88 -12.57
C GLY A 222 10.42 2.12 -13.45
N GLY A 223 11.35 2.15 -14.43
CA GLY A 223 11.63 3.29 -15.31
C GLY A 223 10.43 3.78 -16.14
N THR A 224 10.65 4.93 -16.79
CA THR A 224 9.68 5.60 -17.66
C THR A 224 9.17 4.66 -18.75
N MET A 225 7.84 4.56 -18.87
CA MET A 225 7.20 3.84 -19.97
C MET A 225 6.99 4.78 -21.13
N SER A 226 7.42 4.34 -22.33
CA SER A 226 7.02 4.99 -23.56
C SER A 226 5.56 4.61 -23.86
N VAL A 227 4.74 5.61 -24.16
CA VAL A 227 3.40 5.40 -24.72
C VAL A 227 3.53 4.59 -26.03
N PRO A 228 2.63 3.64 -26.32
CA PRO A 228 1.27 3.52 -25.78
C PRO A 228 1.05 2.45 -24.68
N ASN A 229 2.12 1.96 -24.04
CA ASN A 229 1.99 0.85 -23.09
C ASN A 229 1.18 1.23 -21.82
N ILE A 230 0.24 0.36 -21.44
CA ILE A 230 -0.53 0.46 -20.19
C ILE A 230 0.23 -0.24 -19.07
N ARG A 231 0.40 0.43 -17.94
CA ARG A 231 0.82 -0.20 -16.66
C ARG A 231 -0.14 0.23 -15.60
N GLU A 232 -0.94 -0.72 -15.18
CA GLU A 232 -1.99 -0.50 -14.21
C GLU A 232 -1.37 -0.47 -12.82
N ILE A 233 -1.65 0.60 -12.09
CA ILE A 233 -1.34 0.75 -10.67
C ILE A 233 -2.65 0.89 -9.93
N SER A 234 -2.96 -0.06 -9.05
CA SER A 234 -4.05 0.09 -8.10
C SER A 234 -3.55 0.72 -6.81
N ALA A 235 -4.37 1.60 -6.23
CA ALA A 235 -4.20 2.07 -4.87
C ALA A 235 -5.57 2.27 -4.24
N LEU A 236 -5.63 2.18 -2.91
CA LEU A 236 -6.83 2.38 -2.12
C LEU A 236 -6.44 3.04 -0.80
N GLY A 237 -7.23 4.00 -0.32
CA GLY A 237 -6.98 4.70 0.95
C GLY A 237 -8.14 5.59 1.38
N TRP A 238 -7.89 6.47 2.35
CA TRP A 238 -8.90 7.38 2.95
C TRP A 238 -8.57 8.88 2.86
N PRO A 239 -8.42 9.45 1.65
CA PRO A 239 -8.28 10.90 1.49
C PRO A 239 -9.46 11.64 2.13
N GLY A 240 -9.18 12.52 3.10
CA GLY A 240 -10.20 13.28 3.82
C GLY A 240 -11.22 12.40 4.57
N THR A 241 -10.84 11.19 4.99
CA THR A 241 -11.72 10.13 5.54
C THR A 241 -12.72 9.53 4.55
N LEU A 242 -12.66 9.91 3.27
CA LEU A 242 -13.46 9.31 2.22
C LEU A 242 -12.73 8.09 1.66
N TYR A 243 -13.39 6.93 1.67
CA TYR A 243 -12.86 5.72 1.07
C TYR A 243 -12.73 5.89 -0.44
N ALA A 244 -11.50 5.76 -0.95
CA ALA A 244 -11.21 5.97 -2.35
C ALA A 244 -10.21 4.93 -2.85
N GLY A 245 -10.59 4.19 -3.90
CA GLY A 245 -9.68 3.34 -4.63
C GLY A 245 -9.64 3.74 -6.10
N SER A 246 -8.49 3.54 -6.74
CA SER A 246 -8.34 3.81 -8.17
C SER A 246 -7.43 2.81 -8.85
N ILE A 247 -7.69 2.58 -10.14
CA ILE A 247 -6.78 1.90 -11.06
C ILE A 247 -6.26 2.96 -12.02
N ASN A 248 -4.96 3.26 -11.93
CA ASN A 248 -4.29 4.21 -12.81
C ASN A 248 -3.57 3.44 -13.92
N ARG A 249 -3.99 3.63 -15.18
CA ARG A 249 -3.49 2.86 -16.33
C ARG A 249 -2.25 3.46 -16.98
N ARG A 250 -2.02 4.75 -16.74
CA ARG A 250 -0.93 5.54 -17.33
C ARG A 250 -0.28 6.41 -16.25
N PRO A 251 0.28 5.78 -15.20
CA PRO A 251 0.99 6.53 -14.18
C PRO A 251 2.19 7.22 -14.81
N VAL A 252 2.49 8.42 -14.34
CA VAL A 252 3.75 9.07 -14.68
C VAL A 252 4.77 8.61 -13.65
N SER A 253 5.70 7.76 -14.07
CA SER A 253 6.91 7.53 -13.29
C SER A 253 7.80 8.75 -13.47
N LEU A 254 7.86 9.60 -12.44
CA LEU A 254 8.84 10.68 -12.42
C LEU A 254 10.16 10.02 -12.02
N GLY A 255 11.02 9.81 -13.01
CA GLY A 255 12.34 9.20 -12.84
C GLY A 255 13.17 9.91 -11.77
N ASP A 256 14.18 9.18 -11.30
CA ASP A 256 15.14 9.58 -10.26
C ASP A 256 15.64 11.03 -10.42
N ASP A 257 15.11 11.96 -9.63
CA ASP A 257 15.68 13.30 -9.45
C ASP A 257 16.96 13.28 -8.57
N GLY A 258 17.73 12.19 -8.67
CA GLY A 258 18.89 11.90 -7.84
C GLY A 258 18.56 11.57 -6.38
N ASN A 259 17.31 11.75 -5.92
CA ASN A 259 16.99 11.68 -4.49
C ASN A 259 15.71 10.89 -4.17
N GLN A 260 14.72 10.78 -5.06
CA GLN A 260 13.52 9.98 -4.86
C GLN A 260 12.96 9.42 -6.17
N SER A 261 12.67 8.12 -6.21
CA SER A 261 11.81 7.54 -7.25
C SER A 261 10.34 7.69 -6.85
N ARG A 262 9.55 8.33 -7.72
CA ARG A 262 8.16 8.69 -7.44
C ARG A 262 7.21 8.08 -8.48
N VAL A 263 6.19 7.41 -7.98
CA VAL A 263 5.04 6.99 -8.77
C VAL A 263 3.98 8.07 -8.65
N VAL A 264 3.65 8.76 -9.74
CA VAL A 264 2.59 9.77 -9.75
C VAL A 264 1.34 9.23 -10.43
N VAL A 265 0.24 9.28 -9.70
CA VAL A 265 -1.12 8.98 -10.17
C VAL A 265 -1.94 10.28 -10.26
N GLY A 266 -2.78 10.42 -11.29
CA GLY A 266 -3.76 11.52 -11.39
C GLY A 266 -3.37 12.78 -12.19
N VAL A 267 -2.20 12.88 -12.81
CA VAL A 267 -1.78 14.08 -13.59
C VAL A 267 -1.74 13.82 -15.10
N PRO A 268 -2.09 14.80 -15.97
CA PRO A 268 -3.02 15.94 -15.80
C PRO A 268 -4.49 15.56 -16.05
N TYR A 269 -4.77 14.29 -16.33
CA TYR A 269 -6.08 13.82 -16.79
C TYR A 269 -6.91 13.24 -15.65
N PHE A 270 -7.06 13.99 -14.56
CA PHE A 270 -8.10 13.66 -13.59
C PHE A 270 -9.44 13.83 -14.29
N ASN A 271 -9.94 12.72 -14.83
CA ASN A 271 -11.12 12.72 -15.66
C ASN A 271 -12.31 13.05 -14.74
N PRO A 272 -13.05 14.16 -14.97
CA PRO A 272 -14.17 14.55 -14.09
C PRO A 272 -15.27 13.47 -14.00
N TYR A 273 -15.20 12.45 -14.84
CA TYR A 273 -16.11 11.32 -14.90
C TYR A 273 -15.81 10.17 -13.90
N SER A 274 -14.67 10.17 -13.19
CA SER A 274 -14.36 9.16 -12.16
C SER A 274 -14.27 9.79 -10.77
N GLN A 275 -15.01 9.21 -9.82
CA GLN A 275 -14.97 9.60 -8.39
C GLN A 275 -13.68 9.14 -7.72
N ILE A 276 -12.57 9.78 -8.05
CA ILE A 276 -11.32 9.54 -7.36
C ILE A 276 -11.12 10.70 -6.39
N PHE A 277 -10.67 10.38 -5.18
CA PHE A 277 -10.36 11.37 -4.16
C PHE A 277 -8.85 11.39 -3.93
N VAL A 278 -8.30 12.58 -3.70
CA VAL A 278 -6.88 12.81 -3.42
C VAL A 278 -6.77 13.77 -2.24
N GLY A 279 -5.75 13.61 -1.40
CA GLY A 279 -5.53 14.49 -0.25
C GLY A 279 -4.97 13.76 0.97
N GLY A 280 -4.84 14.49 2.09
CA GLY A 280 -4.39 13.94 3.37
C GLY A 280 -5.27 12.79 3.83
N GLY A 281 -4.70 11.78 4.48
CA GLY A 281 -5.40 10.55 4.91
C GLY A 281 -5.18 9.33 4.02
N ALA A 282 -4.81 9.52 2.75
CA ALA A 282 -4.35 8.44 1.88
C ALA A 282 -2.88 8.04 2.14
N SER A 283 -2.13 8.85 2.89
CA SER A 283 -0.75 8.57 3.31
C SER A 283 -0.62 7.17 3.92
N GLY A 284 0.28 6.35 3.38
CA GLY A 284 0.56 5.00 3.84
C GLY A 284 -0.14 3.90 3.04
N SER A 285 -0.97 4.27 2.06
CA SER A 285 -1.61 3.32 1.15
C SER A 285 -0.59 2.64 0.25
N GLY A 286 -0.65 1.31 0.13
CA GLY A 286 0.15 0.56 -0.84
C GLY A 286 -0.29 0.82 -2.28
N MET A 287 0.68 0.90 -3.19
CA MET A 287 0.47 0.94 -4.64
C MET A 287 0.97 -0.38 -5.24
N TYR A 288 0.13 -0.99 -6.07
CA TYR A 288 0.36 -2.34 -6.61
C TYR A 288 0.19 -2.38 -8.12
N ILE A 289 0.99 -3.20 -8.79
CA ILE A 289 0.73 -3.65 -10.16
C ILE A 289 0.31 -5.12 -10.14
N GLY A 290 -0.10 -5.65 -11.31
CA GLY A 290 -0.57 -7.03 -11.45
C GLY A 290 0.35 -8.08 -10.80
N GLY A 291 -0.25 -9.18 -10.36
CA GLY A 291 0.42 -10.23 -9.60
C GLY A 291 0.89 -9.77 -8.22
N ASP A 292 0.18 -8.85 -7.57
CA ASP A 292 0.48 -8.40 -6.20
C ASP A 292 1.88 -7.79 -6.01
N ASN A 293 2.38 -7.18 -7.08
CA ASN A 293 3.69 -6.54 -7.10
C ASN A 293 3.59 -5.15 -6.48
N TYR A 294 4.16 -4.99 -5.29
CA TYR A 294 4.25 -3.71 -4.62
C TYR A 294 5.25 -2.81 -5.34
N ILE A 295 4.90 -1.53 -5.56
CA ILE A 295 5.76 -0.57 -6.27
C ILE A 295 6.08 0.68 -5.45
N ALA A 296 5.14 1.16 -4.63
CA ALA A 296 5.30 2.39 -3.86
C ALA A 296 4.30 2.49 -2.71
N THR A 297 4.55 3.39 -1.77
CA THR A 297 3.55 3.83 -0.77
C THR A 297 3.11 5.25 -1.11
N TRP A 298 1.81 5.51 -1.14
CA TRP A 298 1.25 6.87 -1.23
C TRP A 298 1.78 7.73 -0.09
N THR A 299 2.41 8.87 -0.40
CA THR A 299 3.03 9.76 0.61
C THR A 299 2.49 11.18 0.56
N ALA A 300 2.00 11.64 -0.59
CA ALA A 300 1.46 12.99 -0.72
C ALA A 300 0.40 13.08 -1.83
N GLY A 301 -0.46 14.08 -1.71
CA GLY A 301 -1.39 14.49 -2.75
C GLY A 301 -1.35 16.00 -2.92
N ALA A 302 -1.48 16.48 -4.16
CA ALA A 302 -1.68 17.87 -4.48
C ALA A 302 -3.04 18.01 -5.17
N SER A 303 -3.95 18.78 -4.57
CA SER A 303 -5.25 19.11 -5.16
C SER A 303 -5.39 20.62 -5.22
N ASN A 304 -5.21 21.19 -6.40
CA ASN A 304 -5.62 22.55 -6.71
C ASN A 304 -6.48 22.56 -7.99
N ASN A 305 -7.01 23.72 -8.36
CA ASN A 305 -7.93 23.86 -9.50
C ASN A 305 -7.34 23.40 -10.85
N THR A 306 -6.01 23.24 -10.95
CA THR A 306 -5.31 22.89 -12.20
C THR A 306 -4.51 21.58 -12.13
N ARG A 307 -4.33 20.99 -10.95
CA ARG A 307 -3.57 19.76 -10.72
C ARG A 307 -4.19 18.95 -9.57
N LYS A 308 -4.63 17.74 -9.89
CA LYS A 308 -5.07 16.72 -8.92
C LYS A 308 -4.16 15.51 -8.99
N ALA A 309 -3.00 15.61 -8.36
CA ALA A 309 -1.97 14.59 -8.34
C ALA A 309 -1.95 13.84 -7.02
N SER A 310 -1.54 12.59 -7.04
CA SER A 310 -1.02 11.92 -5.86
C SER A 310 0.27 11.20 -6.21
N GLN A 311 1.17 11.14 -5.24
CA GLN A 311 2.48 10.54 -5.43
C GLN A 311 2.73 9.51 -4.33
N GLY A 312 3.42 8.44 -4.72
CA GLY A 312 4.00 7.50 -3.79
C GLY A 312 5.50 7.41 -3.97
N TYR A 313 6.19 7.05 -2.90
CA TYR A 313 7.62 6.78 -2.92
C TYR A 313 7.89 5.29 -3.11
N ALA A 314 8.78 4.97 -4.05
CA ALA A 314 9.25 3.61 -4.25
C ALA A 314 10.21 3.18 -3.14
N TYR A 315 10.36 1.86 -2.99
CA TYR A 315 11.24 1.24 -2.00
C TYR A 315 12.70 1.11 -2.46
N ASP A 316 12.96 1.38 -3.73
CA ASP A 316 14.27 1.31 -4.36
C ASP A 316 14.40 2.45 -5.39
N ASN A 317 15.59 3.03 -5.46
CA ASN A 317 15.92 4.10 -6.40
C ASN A 317 17.40 3.95 -6.84
N ARG A 318 17.89 4.78 -7.77
CA ARG A 318 19.28 4.64 -8.26
C ARG A 318 20.33 4.63 -7.14
N ASN A 319 20.12 5.42 -6.09
CA ASN A 319 21.10 5.64 -5.02
C ASN A 319 20.82 4.85 -3.74
N PHE A 320 19.57 4.45 -3.48
CA PHE A 320 19.13 3.86 -2.23
C PHE A 320 18.31 2.59 -2.46
N ASN A 321 18.57 1.59 -1.62
CA ASN A 321 17.80 0.37 -1.49
C ASN A 321 17.24 0.32 -0.07
N PHE A 322 16.04 0.88 0.15
CA PHE A 322 15.47 1.01 1.49
C PHE A 322 15.03 -0.35 2.04
N PHE A 323 14.61 -1.25 1.16
CA PHE A 323 14.14 -2.57 1.56
C PHE A 323 15.30 -3.56 1.80
N GLY A 324 16.46 -3.35 1.15
CA GLY A 324 17.61 -4.23 1.27
C GLY A 324 17.50 -5.47 0.38
N VAL A 325 16.89 -5.35 -0.80
CA VAL A 325 16.81 -6.43 -1.80
C VAL A 325 18.19 -6.65 -2.43
N ASN A 326 18.70 -7.88 -2.46
CA ASN A 326 19.92 -8.24 -3.19
C ASN A 326 19.63 -8.39 -4.69
N TRP A 327 19.50 -7.25 -5.37
CA TRP A 327 19.06 -7.19 -6.77
C TRP A 327 20.01 -7.86 -7.76
N ASP A 328 21.30 -7.90 -7.44
CA ASP A 328 22.35 -8.44 -8.30
C ASP A 328 22.77 -9.85 -7.80
N ASN A 329 21.86 -10.55 -7.10
CA ASN A 329 22.06 -11.90 -6.55
C ASN A 329 23.27 -11.99 -5.60
N GLU A 330 23.66 -10.86 -5.00
CA GLU A 330 24.75 -10.79 -4.04
C GLU A 330 24.33 -11.36 -2.67
N ASN A 331 25.32 -11.78 -1.87
CA ASN A 331 25.05 -12.14 -0.48
C ASN A 331 24.45 -10.91 0.26
N PRO A 332 23.24 -11.02 0.84
CA PRO A 332 22.56 -9.89 1.50
C PRO A 332 23.38 -9.23 2.62
N LEU A 333 24.26 -9.98 3.29
CA LEU A 333 25.14 -9.45 4.35
C LEU A 333 26.23 -8.51 3.82
N LYS A 334 26.48 -8.49 2.51
CA LYS A 334 27.44 -7.59 1.86
C LYS A 334 26.81 -6.26 1.42
N LEU A 335 25.48 -6.14 1.48
CA LEU A 335 24.78 -4.90 1.16
C LEU A 335 25.25 -3.75 2.08
N LYS A 336 25.56 -2.60 1.49
CA LYS A 336 26.06 -1.44 2.25
C LYS A 336 25.00 -0.84 3.17
N ASN A 337 23.72 -0.93 2.79
CA ASN A 337 22.62 -0.42 3.61
C ASN A 337 22.18 -1.43 4.69
N TYR A 338 22.95 -1.49 5.78
CA TYR A 338 22.58 -2.25 6.98
C TYR A 338 21.47 -1.56 7.81
N HIS A 339 20.98 -0.39 7.37
CA HIS A 339 19.80 0.28 7.90
C HIS A 339 18.52 -0.06 7.12
N SER A 340 18.54 -1.08 6.27
CA SER A 340 17.40 -1.51 5.46
C SER A 340 16.36 -2.32 6.25
N ILE A 341 15.15 -2.47 5.68
CA ILE A 341 14.11 -3.35 6.23
C ILE A 341 14.62 -4.78 6.37
N ALA A 342 15.26 -5.34 5.34
CA ALA A 342 15.82 -6.68 5.37
C ALA A 342 16.76 -6.88 6.56
N SER A 343 17.62 -5.90 6.83
CA SER A 343 18.54 -5.96 7.97
C SER A 343 17.79 -6.01 9.31
N GLN A 344 16.69 -5.27 9.45
CA GLN A 344 15.86 -5.31 10.66
C GLN A 344 15.06 -6.61 10.80
N ILE A 345 14.54 -7.16 9.70
CA ILE A 345 13.90 -8.48 9.70
C ILE A 345 14.92 -9.56 10.10
N MET A 346 16.14 -9.53 9.56
CA MET A 346 17.21 -10.46 9.97
C MET A 346 17.56 -10.30 11.46
N ARG A 347 17.61 -9.08 12.00
CA ARG A 347 17.81 -8.86 13.45
C ARG A 347 16.66 -9.43 14.28
N ALA A 348 15.42 -9.29 13.81
CA ALA A 348 14.25 -9.87 14.46
C ALA A 348 14.30 -11.41 14.44
N ASN A 349 14.65 -12.02 13.31
CA ASN A 349 14.89 -13.46 13.18
C ASN A 349 16.05 -13.94 14.08
N LEU A 350 17.18 -13.23 14.13
CA LEU A 350 18.29 -13.61 15.02
C LEU A 350 17.92 -13.55 16.50
N ARG A 351 17.01 -12.64 16.89
CA ARG A 351 16.57 -12.50 18.29
C ARG A 351 15.43 -13.46 18.65
N PHE A 352 14.55 -13.76 17.70
CA PHE A 352 13.36 -14.59 17.87
C PHE A 352 13.16 -15.49 16.61
N PRO A 353 14.06 -16.47 16.39
CA PRO A 353 14.06 -17.29 15.17
C PRO A 353 12.83 -18.18 15.05
N GLU A 354 12.14 -18.44 16.17
CA GLU A 354 10.90 -19.20 16.21
C GLU A 354 9.66 -18.40 15.77
N LYS A 355 9.80 -17.08 15.55
CA LYS A 355 8.68 -16.17 15.23
C LYS A 355 8.81 -15.45 13.90
N TYR A 356 10.04 -15.13 13.50
CA TYR A 356 10.30 -14.34 12.30
C TYR A 356 11.13 -15.16 11.34
N ASP A 357 10.67 -15.30 10.10
CA ASP A 357 11.47 -15.90 9.04
C ASP A 357 12.42 -14.86 8.42
N LEU A 358 13.34 -15.35 7.58
CA LEU A 358 14.19 -14.49 6.78
C LEU A 358 13.35 -13.68 5.77
N PRO A 359 13.85 -12.52 5.30
CA PRO A 359 13.15 -11.71 4.31
C PRO A 359 12.74 -12.51 3.06
N TRP A 360 11.42 -12.63 2.82
CA TRP A 360 10.86 -13.41 1.71
C TRP A 360 11.24 -12.88 0.32
N PHE A 361 11.76 -11.67 0.24
CA PHE A 361 12.11 -10.99 -1.00
C PHE A 361 13.59 -11.09 -1.37
N PHE A 362 14.40 -11.82 -0.58
CA PHE A 362 15.77 -12.14 -1.00
C PHE A 362 15.78 -12.97 -2.28
N LYS A 363 16.70 -12.62 -3.18
CA LYS A 363 16.98 -13.35 -4.41
C LYS A 363 17.98 -14.46 -4.13
N GLU A 364 17.89 -15.52 -4.91
CA GLU A 364 18.86 -16.62 -4.89
C GLU A 364 20.28 -16.07 -5.11
N ILE A 365 21.25 -16.56 -4.33
CA ILE A 365 22.63 -16.07 -4.40
C ILE A 365 23.35 -16.82 -5.51
N ASN A 366 23.95 -16.08 -6.45
CA ASN A 366 24.85 -16.70 -7.42
C ASN A 366 26.21 -16.88 -6.74
N GLU A 367 26.67 -18.12 -6.60
CA GLU A 367 28.01 -18.45 -6.07
C GLU A 367 29.13 -18.12 -7.06
#